data_AF-A0A137QQH2-F1
#
_entry.id   AF-A0A137QQH2-F1
#
_cell.length_a   1.000
_cell.length_b   1.000
_cell.length_c   1.000
_cell.angle_alpha   90.00
_cell.angle_beta   90.00
_cell.angle_gamma   90.00
#
_symmetry.space_group_name_H-M   'P 1'
#
loop_
_entity.id
_entity.type
_entity.pdbx_description
1 polymer ?
#
loop_
_entity_poly.entity_id
_entity_poly.type
_entity_poly.pdbx_seq_one_letter_code
_entity_poly.pdbx_strand_id
1 'polypeptide(L)'
;LLRVLMPDAFHDVAACKDPPQCLLGTYEDYIRDITDWGAGTCKGHPQHLMWMHGPAGVGKSALTQSCAEIFAKRKTLVAAVFISQLNQKSNQNHILSSIAYQVATKVDPFANILDHHIQKDPTLLTKALSEQFHQLLVDPLEELQISGFNIDKGHIIILDSLDECADLEVQTELIEVIATSVCQQTMPFCWVLFSCSEHYIVNHLRSAHISPLSFHVELLVSHKIDYEILKYLVNELTKTGDKYSLSMTWFSEKDMSILVELAARLFIYAATVICFIGDQNLYSEGCFYEFTKGP
;
A
#
# COMPACT_ATOMS: atom_id res chain seq x y z
N LEU A 1 11.85 9.38 18.51
CA LEU A 1 11.16 8.80 17.34
C LEU A 1 11.82 9.13 15.99
N LEU A 2 12.06 10.40 15.63
CA LEU A 2 12.57 10.83 14.30
C LEU A 2 13.84 10.13 13.77
N ARG A 3 14.66 9.52 14.65
CA ARG A 3 15.89 8.81 14.28
C ARG A 3 15.67 7.38 13.74
N VAL A 4 14.47 6.83 13.91
CA VAL A 4 14.11 5.43 13.62
C VAL A 4 12.80 5.34 12.82
N LEU A 5 12.62 6.30 11.92
CA LEU A 5 11.49 6.33 10.98
C LEU A 5 11.93 5.80 9.62
N MET A 6 10.94 5.47 8.80
CA MET A 6 11.11 5.27 7.37
C MET A 6 10.33 6.37 6.62
N PRO A 7 10.81 7.64 6.63
CA PRO A 7 10.08 8.72 5.97
C PRO A 7 9.82 8.40 4.50
N ASP A 8 10.78 7.78 3.81
CA ASP A 8 10.68 7.37 2.40
C ASP A 8 9.64 6.26 2.13
N ALA A 9 9.05 5.69 3.19
CA ALA A 9 7.97 4.70 3.11
C ALA A 9 6.58 5.32 3.33
N PHE A 10 6.46 6.63 3.55
CA PHE A 10 5.14 7.25 3.73
C PHE A 10 4.46 7.46 2.38
N HIS A 11 3.12 7.52 2.38
CA HIS A 11 2.33 7.68 1.15
C HIS A 11 2.47 9.06 0.48
N ASP A 12 2.94 10.07 1.21
CA ASP A 12 2.95 11.49 0.82
C ASP A 12 4.37 12.08 0.68
N VAL A 13 5.36 11.21 0.42
CA VAL A 13 6.78 11.60 0.32
C VAL A 13 7.04 12.43 -0.94
N ALA A 14 7.55 13.64 -0.76
CA ALA A 14 7.87 14.57 -1.85
C ALA A 14 8.93 14.07 -2.86
N ALA A 15 9.75 13.08 -2.49
CA ALA A 15 10.70 12.43 -3.39
C ALA A 15 9.99 11.58 -4.46
N CYS A 16 8.77 11.11 -4.18
CA CYS A 16 7.91 10.45 -5.15
C CYS A 16 7.13 11.54 -5.91
N LYS A 17 7.76 12.14 -6.94
CA LYS A 17 7.16 13.26 -7.69
C LYS A 17 5.85 12.90 -8.39
N ASP A 18 5.61 11.61 -8.63
CA ASP A 18 4.34 11.02 -9.09
C ASP A 18 4.26 9.60 -8.51
N PRO A 19 3.70 9.39 -7.30
CA PRO A 19 3.54 8.05 -6.77
C PRO A 19 2.65 7.23 -7.72
N PRO A 20 2.91 5.93 -7.89
CA PRO A 20 2.10 5.11 -8.78
C PRO A 20 0.66 5.16 -8.26
N GLN A 21 -0.25 5.72 -9.02
CA GLN A 21 -1.68 5.72 -8.74
C GLN A 21 -2.39 4.95 -9.84
N CYS A 22 -3.50 4.29 -9.51
CA CYS A 22 -4.39 3.79 -10.55
C CYS A 22 -4.87 4.96 -11.41
N LEU A 23 -4.79 4.75 -12.73
CA LEU A 23 -5.42 5.65 -13.69
C LEU A 23 -6.94 5.68 -13.43
N LEU A 24 -7.57 6.85 -13.59
CA LEU A 24 -9.02 6.97 -13.51
C LEU A 24 -9.69 5.94 -14.44
N GLY A 25 -10.72 5.25 -13.95
CA GLY A 25 -11.35 4.17 -14.70
C GLY A 25 -10.65 2.81 -14.58
N THR A 26 -9.55 2.67 -13.84
CA THR A 26 -8.86 1.38 -13.60
C THR A 26 -9.02 0.91 -12.16
N TYR A 27 -9.28 -0.39 -11.97
CA TYR A 27 -9.46 -1.02 -10.66
C TYR A 27 -10.53 -0.36 -9.76
N GLU A 28 -11.47 0.38 -10.34
CA GLU A 28 -12.47 1.17 -9.61
C GLU A 28 -13.33 0.32 -8.67
N ASP A 29 -13.69 -0.89 -9.10
CA ASP A 29 -14.46 -1.82 -8.26
C ASP A 29 -13.69 -2.17 -6.99
N TYR A 30 -12.40 -2.50 -7.10
CA TYR A 30 -11.56 -2.83 -5.94
C TYR A 30 -11.34 -1.62 -5.02
N ILE A 31 -11.05 -0.46 -5.60
CA ILE A 31 -10.87 0.79 -4.84
C ILE A 31 -12.15 1.13 -4.08
N ARG A 32 -13.31 1.03 -4.73
CA ARG A 32 -14.61 1.23 -4.09
C ARG A 32 -14.82 0.23 -2.96
N ASP A 33 -14.65 -1.07 -3.21
CA ASP A 33 -14.92 -2.11 -2.23
C ASP A 33 -14.02 -1.95 -0.97
N ILE A 34 -12.74 -1.60 -1.15
CA ILE A 34 -11.81 -1.32 -0.05
C ILE A 34 -12.22 -0.05 0.72
N THR A 35 -12.52 1.02 -0.01
CA THR A 35 -12.81 2.32 0.62
C THR A 35 -14.19 2.37 1.28
N ASP A 36 -15.16 1.59 0.80
CA ASP A 36 -16.47 1.39 1.42
C ASP A 36 -16.37 0.47 2.63
N TRP A 37 -15.54 -0.57 2.58
CA TRP A 37 -15.22 -1.37 3.77
C TRP A 37 -14.60 -0.51 4.87
N GLY A 38 -13.59 0.30 4.54
CA GLY A 38 -12.94 1.18 5.53
C GLY A 38 -13.90 2.24 6.11
N ALA A 39 -14.89 2.67 5.34
CA ALA A 39 -15.94 3.58 5.81
C ALA A 39 -17.03 2.90 6.66
N GLY A 40 -16.97 1.56 6.84
CA GLY A 40 -17.99 0.79 7.55
C GLY A 40 -19.33 0.71 6.80
N THR A 41 -19.37 1.03 5.51
CA THR A 41 -20.59 0.99 4.68
C THR A 41 -20.76 -0.35 3.97
N CYS A 42 -19.72 -1.18 3.92
CA CYS A 42 -19.78 -2.53 3.38
C CYS A 42 -20.58 -3.46 4.30
N LYS A 43 -21.76 -3.89 3.85
CA LYS A 43 -22.63 -4.80 4.62
C LYS A 43 -22.05 -6.20 4.64
N GLY A 44 -22.01 -6.83 5.82
CA GLY A 44 -21.61 -8.23 5.99
C GLY A 44 -20.13 -8.44 6.33
N HIS A 45 -19.34 -7.37 6.44
CA HIS A 45 -17.91 -7.43 6.77
C HIS A 45 -17.57 -6.57 7.99
N PRO A 46 -17.90 -7.03 9.22
CA PRO A 46 -17.63 -6.28 10.46
C PRO A 46 -16.15 -6.33 10.90
N GLN A 47 -15.29 -7.05 10.17
CA GLN A 47 -13.88 -7.20 10.48
C GLN A 47 -13.16 -5.85 10.48
N HIS A 48 -12.20 -5.67 11.40
CA HIS A 48 -11.30 -4.52 11.42
C HIS A 48 -9.93 -4.82 10.79
N LEU A 49 -9.79 -5.98 10.14
CA LEU A 49 -8.63 -6.35 9.33
C LEU A 49 -9.10 -6.70 7.92
N MET A 50 -8.53 -6.06 6.93
CA MET A 50 -8.66 -6.40 5.52
C MET A 50 -7.29 -6.81 4.99
N TRP A 51 -7.27 -7.85 4.18
CA TRP A 51 -6.08 -8.26 3.44
C TRP A 51 -6.40 -8.34 1.96
N MET A 52 -5.75 -7.50 1.18
CA MET A 52 -5.76 -7.58 -0.27
C MET A 52 -4.50 -8.29 -0.76
N HIS A 53 -4.68 -9.33 -1.59
CA HIS A 53 -3.55 -10.05 -2.18
C HIS A 53 -3.72 -10.30 -3.66
N GLY A 54 -2.60 -10.54 -4.34
CA GLY A 54 -2.59 -10.88 -5.75
C GLY A 54 -1.17 -11.03 -6.29
N PRO A 55 -0.99 -11.50 -7.53
CA PRO A 55 0.34 -11.76 -8.09
C PRO A 55 1.24 -10.53 -8.15
N ALA A 56 2.56 -10.72 -8.19
CA ALA A 56 3.51 -9.63 -8.37
C ALA A 56 3.30 -8.93 -9.74
N GLY A 57 3.53 -7.61 -9.78
CA GLY A 57 3.50 -6.87 -11.04
C GLY A 57 2.11 -6.53 -11.61
N VAL A 58 1.01 -6.85 -10.92
CA VAL A 58 -0.37 -6.52 -11.36
C VAL A 58 -0.86 -5.13 -10.92
N GLY A 59 0.01 -4.28 -10.37
CA GLY A 59 -0.35 -2.91 -9.99
C GLY A 59 -0.95 -2.73 -8.59
N LYS A 60 -0.73 -3.66 -7.66
CA LYS A 60 -1.21 -3.56 -6.27
C LYS A 60 -0.78 -2.27 -5.58
N SER A 61 0.50 -1.89 -5.62
CA SER A 61 0.97 -0.66 -4.97
C SER A 61 0.30 0.60 -5.54
N ALA A 62 -0.06 0.60 -6.84
CA ALA A 62 -0.81 1.71 -7.43
C ALA A 62 -2.23 1.80 -6.88
N LEU A 63 -2.86 0.64 -6.66
CA LEU A 63 -4.16 0.51 -6.03
C LEU A 63 -4.08 0.90 -4.54
N THR A 64 -3.05 0.47 -3.82
CA THR A 64 -2.80 0.86 -2.42
C THR A 64 -2.68 2.38 -2.29
N GLN A 65 -1.90 3.02 -3.16
CA GLN A 65 -1.75 4.47 -3.18
C GLN A 65 -3.08 5.18 -3.45
N SER A 66 -3.85 4.74 -4.45
CA SER A 66 -5.17 5.32 -4.74
C SER A 66 -6.13 5.20 -3.55
N CYS A 67 -6.15 4.06 -2.86
CA CYS A 67 -6.92 3.88 -1.64
C CYS A 67 -6.44 4.82 -0.51
N ALA A 68 -5.12 4.90 -0.28
CA ALA A 68 -4.52 5.78 0.72
C ALA A 68 -4.95 7.24 0.50
N GLU A 69 -4.89 7.73 -0.75
CA GLU A 69 -5.30 9.09 -1.09
C GLU A 69 -6.78 9.35 -0.87
N ILE A 70 -7.65 8.37 -1.15
CA ILE A 70 -9.07 8.50 -0.88
C ILE A 70 -9.32 8.60 0.63
N PHE A 71 -8.68 7.74 1.44
CA PHE A 71 -8.79 7.82 2.89
C PHE A 71 -8.19 9.12 3.46
N ALA A 72 -7.07 9.60 2.90
CA ALA A 72 -6.46 10.87 3.29
C ALA A 72 -7.39 12.05 2.97
N LYS A 73 -7.99 12.08 1.77
CA LYS A 73 -8.99 13.09 1.37
C LYS A 73 -10.23 13.06 2.27
N ARG A 74 -10.64 11.86 2.72
CA ARG A 74 -11.74 11.65 3.68
C ARG A 74 -11.34 11.95 5.13
N LYS A 75 -10.06 12.25 5.41
CA LYS A 75 -9.49 12.44 6.74
C LYS A 75 -9.64 11.22 7.67
N THR A 76 -9.71 10.02 7.08
CA THR A 76 -9.79 8.76 7.83
C THR A 76 -8.46 8.01 7.85
N LEU A 77 -7.50 8.36 7.00
CA LEU A 77 -6.17 7.75 7.03
C LEU A 77 -5.36 8.29 8.23
N VAL A 78 -4.96 7.40 9.14
CA VAL A 78 -4.10 7.76 10.29
C VAL A 78 -2.64 7.37 10.09
N ALA A 79 -2.39 6.30 9.33
CA ALA A 79 -1.04 5.93 8.92
C ALA A 79 -1.06 5.12 7.62
N ALA A 80 -0.03 5.28 6.79
CA ALA A 80 0.25 4.40 5.67
C ALA A 80 1.76 4.19 5.55
N VAL A 81 2.18 2.93 5.46
CA VAL A 81 3.59 2.55 5.28
C VAL A 81 3.71 1.63 4.07
N PHE A 82 4.57 2.01 3.13
CA PHE A 82 4.87 1.31 1.90
C PHE A 82 6.24 0.65 2.02
N ILE A 83 6.23 -0.64 2.31
CA ILE A 83 7.47 -1.41 2.51
C ILE A 83 8.09 -1.63 1.12
N SER A 84 9.39 -1.39 1.01
CA SER A 84 10.10 -1.67 -0.24
C SER A 84 11.49 -2.24 0.01
N GLN A 85 12.01 -2.99 -0.95
CA GLN A 85 13.39 -3.50 -0.89
C GLN A 85 14.45 -2.39 -0.74
N LEU A 86 14.18 -1.21 -1.30
CA LEU A 86 15.07 -0.05 -1.20
C LEU A 86 15.13 0.51 0.23
N ASN A 87 14.05 0.34 1.00
CA ASN A 87 13.93 0.78 2.39
C ASN A 87 14.32 -0.32 3.40
N GLN A 88 14.72 -1.52 2.95
CA GLN A 88 15.06 -2.65 3.83
C GLN A 88 16.31 -2.42 4.70
N LYS A 89 17.24 -1.57 4.27
CA LYS A 89 18.47 -1.28 5.05
C LYS A 89 18.18 -0.49 6.34
N SER A 90 17.03 0.18 6.42
CA SER A 90 16.54 0.83 7.64
C SER A 90 15.58 -0.11 8.37
N ASN A 91 16.16 -1.01 9.18
CA ASN A 91 15.54 -1.91 10.17
C ASN A 91 14.01 -2.12 10.11
N GLN A 92 13.60 -3.38 10.00
CA GLN A 92 12.20 -3.83 10.13
C GLN A 92 11.52 -3.35 11.43
N ASN A 93 12.31 -3.07 12.47
CA ASN A 93 11.88 -2.46 13.73
C ASN A 93 11.36 -1.01 13.59
N HIS A 94 11.42 -0.40 12.39
CA HIS A 94 10.97 0.97 12.15
C HIS A 94 9.53 1.04 11.64
N ILE A 95 8.90 -0.08 11.25
CA ILE A 95 7.50 -0.08 10.75
C ILE A 95 6.57 0.46 11.83
N LEU A 96 6.63 -0.09 13.04
CA LEU A 96 5.75 0.33 14.15
C LEU A 96 6.07 1.74 14.65
N SER A 97 7.35 2.10 14.70
CA SER A 97 7.77 3.48 15.00
C SER A 97 7.23 4.49 13.97
N SER A 98 7.19 4.10 12.70
CA SER A 98 6.65 4.90 11.60
C SER A 98 5.13 5.07 11.68
N ILE A 99 4.41 4.00 12.05
CA ILE A 99 2.97 4.06 12.29
C ILE A 99 2.68 4.96 13.50
N ALA A 100 3.35 4.73 14.63
CA ALA A 100 3.16 5.51 15.84
C ALA A 100 3.46 7.01 15.61
N TYR A 101 4.49 7.32 14.82
CA TYR A 101 4.74 8.69 14.37
C TYR A 101 3.55 9.29 13.64
N GLN A 102 3.06 8.61 12.60
CA GLN A 102 1.96 9.11 11.79
C GLN A 102 0.69 9.30 12.64
N VAL A 103 0.36 8.34 13.52
CA VAL A 103 -0.75 8.48 14.47
C VAL A 103 -0.56 9.72 15.36
N ALA A 104 0.63 9.92 15.93
CA ALA A 104 0.95 11.09 16.75
C ALA A 104 0.81 12.42 15.98
N THR A 105 1.08 12.44 14.68
CA THR A 105 0.87 13.65 13.86
C THR A 105 -0.60 13.96 13.56
N LYS A 106 -1.51 13.01 13.81
CA LYS A 106 -2.96 13.15 13.56
C LYS A 106 -3.79 13.22 14.84
N VAL A 107 -3.27 12.71 15.96
CA VAL A 107 -3.96 12.62 17.25
C VAL A 107 -3.07 13.26 18.33
N ASP A 108 -3.20 14.57 18.53
CA ASP A 108 -2.35 15.34 19.46
C ASP A 108 -2.30 14.76 20.89
N PRO A 109 -3.41 14.29 21.49
CA PRO A 109 -3.36 13.69 22.82
C PRO A 109 -2.53 12.40 22.89
N PHE A 110 -2.56 11.59 21.83
CA PHE A 110 -1.73 10.38 21.71
C PHE A 110 -0.24 10.75 21.64
N ALA A 111 0.11 11.83 20.93
CA ALA A 111 1.50 12.27 20.81
C ALA A 111 2.16 12.55 22.17
N ASN A 112 1.43 13.22 23.08
CA ASN A 112 1.94 13.52 24.42
C ASN A 112 2.21 12.26 25.24
N ILE A 113 1.33 11.25 25.15
CA ILE A 113 1.48 9.99 25.86
C ILE A 113 2.66 9.20 25.27
N LEU A 114 2.73 9.11 23.95
CA LEU A 114 3.84 8.43 23.26
C LEU A 114 5.19 9.05 23.60
N ASP A 115 5.29 10.38 23.64
CA ASP A 115 6.51 11.08 24.04
C ASP A 115 6.93 10.72 25.48
N HIS A 116 5.97 10.60 26.39
CA HIS A 116 6.25 10.16 27.77
C HIS A 116 6.82 8.73 27.81
N HIS A 117 6.21 7.80 27.07
CA HIS A 117 6.68 6.41 26.96
C HIS A 117 8.13 6.34 26.47
N ILE A 118 8.45 7.08 25.40
CA ILE A 118 9.80 7.09 24.81
C ILE A 118 10.83 7.76 25.72
N GLN A 119 10.45 8.84 26.41
CA GLN A 119 11.35 9.50 27.37
C GLN A 119 11.65 8.61 28.57
N LYS A 120 10.65 7.84 29.02
CA LYS A 120 10.79 6.90 30.14
C LYS A 120 11.67 5.70 29.79
N ASP A 121 11.52 5.16 28.58
CA ASP A 121 12.36 4.07 28.09
C ASP A 121 12.79 4.29 26.62
N PRO A 122 13.95 4.93 26.39
CA PRO A 122 14.48 5.13 25.04
C PRO A 122 14.83 3.83 24.31
N THR A 123 15.03 2.70 25.02
CA THR A 123 15.36 1.40 24.42
C THR A 123 14.16 0.75 23.75
N LEU A 124 12.95 1.27 23.98
CA LEU A 124 11.70 0.88 23.32
C LEU A 124 11.87 0.73 21.80
N LEU A 125 12.59 1.65 21.17
CA LEU A 125 12.79 1.69 19.72
C LEU A 125 13.68 0.56 19.16
N THR A 126 14.25 -0.26 20.04
CA THR A 126 15.09 -1.42 19.70
C THR A 126 14.59 -2.72 20.33
N LYS A 127 13.43 -2.72 20.98
CA LYS A 127 12.81 -3.93 21.53
C LYS A 127 12.27 -4.84 20.42
N ALA A 128 11.86 -6.05 20.81
CA ALA A 128 11.13 -6.95 19.95
C ALA A 128 9.81 -6.32 19.46
N LEU A 129 9.32 -6.81 18.32
CA LEU A 129 8.24 -6.16 17.58
C LEU A 129 6.92 -6.18 18.35
N SER A 130 6.60 -7.27 19.05
CA SER A 130 5.46 -7.32 19.96
C SER A 130 5.51 -6.28 21.09
N GLU A 131 6.64 -6.12 21.80
CA GLU A 131 6.79 -5.06 22.80
C GLU A 131 6.70 -3.65 22.18
N GLN A 132 7.26 -3.46 20.99
CA GLN A 132 7.12 -2.20 20.26
C GLN A 132 5.66 -1.91 19.92
N PHE A 133 4.91 -2.91 19.47
CA PHE A 133 3.51 -2.77 19.12
C PHE A 133 2.69 -2.34 20.33
N HIS A 134 2.92 -2.96 21.48
CA HIS A 134 2.26 -2.59 22.72
C HIS A 134 2.64 -1.18 23.18
N GLN A 135 3.91 -0.92 23.40
CA GLN A 135 4.35 0.33 24.03
C GLN A 135 4.32 1.56 23.09
N LEU A 136 4.31 1.36 21.77
CA LEU A 136 4.20 2.47 20.81
C LEU A 136 2.77 2.73 20.35
N LEU A 137 1.85 1.76 20.42
CA LEU A 137 0.50 1.89 19.89
C LEU A 137 -0.56 1.53 20.93
N VAL A 138 -0.58 0.28 21.43
CA VAL A 138 -1.67 -0.21 22.29
C VAL A 138 -1.72 0.53 23.63
N ASP A 139 -0.64 0.50 24.41
CA ASP A 139 -0.62 1.08 25.76
C ASP A 139 -0.92 2.59 25.71
N PRO A 140 -0.33 3.39 24.80
CA PRO A 140 -0.69 4.80 24.67
C PRO A 140 -2.16 5.05 24.27
N LEU A 141 -2.76 4.19 23.43
CA LEU A 141 -4.18 4.29 23.07
C LEU A 141 -5.11 3.91 24.23
N GLU A 142 -4.76 2.90 25.01
CA GLU A 142 -5.50 2.51 26.21
C GLU A 142 -5.45 3.62 27.27
N GLU A 143 -4.27 4.19 27.53
CA GLU A 143 -4.11 5.34 28.43
C GLU A 143 -4.96 6.54 27.96
N LEU A 144 -4.97 6.78 26.65
CA LEU A 144 -5.77 7.84 26.06
C LEU A 144 -7.27 7.61 26.29
N GLN A 145 -7.75 6.39 26.09
CA GLN A 145 -9.14 6.03 26.35
C GLN A 145 -9.51 6.16 27.83
N ILE A 146 -8.62 5.75 28.75
CA ILE A 146 -8.80 5.88 30.20
C ILE A 146 -8.90 7.36 30.61
N SER A 147 -8.17 8.25 29.92
CA SER A 147 -8.25 9.70 30.15
C SER A 147 -9.60 10.33 29.73
N GLY A 148 -10.48 9.55 29.08
CA GLY A 148 -11.79 9.98 28.59
C GLY A 148 -11.77 10.53 27.16
N PHE A 149 -10.63 10.46 26.48
CA PHE A 149 -10.53 10.81 25.07
C PHE A 149 -10.83 9.59 24.19
N ASN A 150 -11.91 9.66 23.42
CA ASN A 150 -12.28 8.61 22.48
C ASN A 150 -11.90 9.01 21.06
N ILE A 151 -11.24 8.10 20.35
CA ILE A 151 -11.02 8.23 18.91
C ILE A 151 -12.22 7.62 18.20
N ASP A 152 -12.79 8.35 17.23
CA ASP A 152 -13.92 7.86 16.44
C ASP A 152 -13.53 6.59 15.65
N LYS A 153 -14.54 5.77 15.32
CA LYS A 153 -14.32 4.58 14.48
C LYS A 153 -14.08 4.97 13.02
N GLY A 154 -13.52 4.04 12.24
CA GLY A 154 -13.33 4.21 10.80
C GLY A 154 -12.02 4.86 10.40
N HIS A 155 -11.06 4.94 11.33
CA HIS A 155 -9.69 5.35 11.03
C HIS A 155 -8.88 4.18 10.48
N ILE A 156 -8.08 4.42 9.45
CA ILE A 156 -7.42 3.39 8.65
C ILE A 156 -5.90 3.45 8.82
N ILE A 157 -5.30 2.28 9.03
CA ILE A 157 -3.86 2.04 8.88
C ILE A 157 -3.63 1.15 7.67
N ILE A 158 -2.73 1.57 6.78
CA ILE A 158 -2.33 0.81 5.58
C ILE A 158 -0.90 0.30 5.73
N LEU A 159 -0.71 -0.97 5.39
CA LEU A 159 0.61 -1.58 5.17
C LEU A 159 0.66 -2.15 3.75
N ASP A 160 1.48 -1.55 2.89
CA ASP A 160 1.74 -2.04 1.53
C ASP A 160 2.97 -2.92 1.46
N SER A 161 2.95 -3.89 0.54
CA SER A 161 4.07 -4.79 0.24
C SER A 161 4.63 -5.51 1.47
N LEU A 162 3.77 -6.10 2.30
CA LEU A 162 4.19 -6.88 3.47
C LEU A 162 5.21 -7.98 3.13
N ASP A 163 5.09 -8.58 1.94
CA ASP A 163 6.02 -9.57 1.38
C ASP A 163 7.43 -9.01 1.11
N GLU A 164 7.59 -7.69 0.95
CA GLU A 164 8.90 -7.07 0.78
C GLU A 164 9.64 -6.86 2.11
N CYS A 165 9.06 -7.27 3.25
CA CYS A 165 9.80 -7.34 4.51
C CYS A 165 10.78 -8.52 4.45
N ALA A 166 12.09 -8.26 4.55
CA ALA A 166 13.10 -9.30 4.31
C ALA A 166 13.10 -10.50 5.29
N ASP A 167 12.49 -10.36 6.47
CA ASP A 167 12.47 -11.38 7.52
C ASP A 167 11.06 -11.96 7.66
N LEU A 168 10.96 -13.27 7.42
CA LEU A 168 9.71 -14.01 7.51
C LEU A 168 9.16 -14.04 8.93
N GLU A 169 10.02 -14.11 9.95
CA GLU A 169 9.59 -14.09 11.36
C GLU A 169 8.92 -12.75 11.66
N VAL A 170 9.51 -11.64 11.20
CA VAL A 170 8.93 -10.31 11.36
C VAL A 170 7.60 -10.16 10.61
N GLN A 171 7.49 -10.68 9.38
CA GLN A 171 6.21 -10.69 8.67
C GLN A 171 5.11 -11.39 9.47
N THR A 172 5.42 -12.57 10.01
CA THR A 172 4.45 -13.35 10.80
C THR A 172 4.12 -12.71 12.13
N GLU A 173 5.11 -12.19 12.85
CA GLU A 173 4.91 -11.51 14.13
C GLU A 173 4.05 -10.26 13.93
N LEU A 174 4.28 -9.49 12.84
CA LEU A 174 3.47 -8.32 12.51
C LEU A 174 2.00 -8.67 12.24
N ILE A 175 1.75 -9.76 11.50
CA ILE A 175 0.39 -10.26 11.27
C ILE A 175 -0.26 -10.66 12.61
N GLU A 176 0.45 -11.37 13.48
CA GLU A 176 -0.06 -11.87 14.76
C GLU A 176 -0.38 -10.74 15.74
N VAL A 177 0.47 -9.73 15.89
CA VAL A 177 0.20 -8.60 16.79
C VAL A 177 -1.00 -7.77 16.30
N ILE A 178 -1.13 -7.59 14.97
CA ILE A 178 -2.29 -6.92 14.37
C ILE A 178 -3.56 -7.73 14.60
N ALA A 179 -3.54 -9.04 14.30
CA ALA A 179 -4.70 -9.91 14.48
C ALA A 179 -5.14 -9.97 15.95
N THR A 180 -4.18 -10.05 16.87
CA THR A 180 -4.43 -10.02 18.31
C THR A 180 -5.11 -8.71 18.74
N SER A 181 -4.63 -7.57 18.24
CA SER A 181 -5.24 -6.26 18.54
C SER A 181 -6.68 -6.14 18.03
N VAL A 182 -6.96 -6.72 16.86
CA VAL A 182 -8.29 -6.76 16.26
C VAL A 182 -9.21 -7.68 17.07
N CYS A 183 -8.71 -8.85 17.48
CA CYS A 183 -9.46 -9.81 18.29
C CYS A 183 -9.85 -9.22 19.65
N GLN A 184 -8.90 -8.56 20.31
CA GLN A 184 -9.06 -7.98 21.64
C GLN A 184 -9.70 -6.59 21.63
N GLN A 185 -9.87 -5.99 20.44
CA GLN A 185 -10.38 -4.62 20.26
C GLN A 185 -9.57 -3.57 21.02
N THR A 186 -8.25 -3.76 21.11
CA THR A 186 -7.34 -2.86 21.85
C THR A 186 -7.10 -1.53 21.12
N MET A 187 -7.54 -1.41 19.86
CA MET A 187 -7.38 -0.20 19.07
C MET A 187 -8.65 0.15 18.27
N PRO A 188 -8.93 1.45 18.05
CA PRO A 188 -10.08 1.92 17.28
C PRO A 188 -9.84 1.91 15.75
N PHE A 189 -8.71 1.38 15.30
CA PHE A 189 -8.25 1.45 13.91
C PHE A 189 -8.59 0.18 13.12
N CYS A 190 -8.89 0.36 11.84
CA CYS A 190 -8.98 -0.73 10.88
C CYS A 190 -7.66 -0.86 10.10
N TRP A 191 -7.20 -2.09 9.93
CA TRP A 191 -5.97 -2.41 9.22
C TRP A 191 -6.27 -2.86 7.80
N VAL A 192 -5.54 -2.33 6.81
CA VAL A 192 -5.54 -2.82 5.44
C VAL A 192 -4.13 -3.27 5.08
N LEU A 193 -3.98 -4.57 4.85
CA LEU A 193 -2.72 -5.18 4.43
C LEU A 193 -2.75 -5.45 2.93
N PHE A 194 -1.70 -5.08 2.22
CA PHE A 194 -1.49 -5.46 0.83
C PHE A 194 -0.23 -6.32 0.72
N SER A 195 -0.32 -7.44 0.01
CA SER A 195 0.84 -8.30 -0.22
C SER A 195 0.73 -9.12 -1.50
N CYS A 196 1.85 -9.66 -1.98
CA CYS A 196 1.82 -10.80 -2.90
C CYS A 196 1.24 -12.05 -2.21
N SER A 197 0.74 -12.99 -3.02
CA SER A 197 0.21 -14.28 -2.56
C SER A 197 1.34 -15.27 -2.19
N GLU A 198 2.27 -14.88 -1.33
CA GLU A 198 3.32 -15.77 -0.86
C GLU A 198 2.77 -16.81 0.12
N HIS A 199 3.23 -18.05 0.00
CA HIS A 199 2.69 -19.19 0.74
C HIS A 199 2.67 -18.98 2.26
N TYR A 200 3.68 -18.31 2.83
CA TYR A 200 3.80 -18.08 4.27
C TYR A 200 2.74 -17.08 4.79
N ILE A 201 2.60 -15.93 4.11
CA ILE A 201 1.58 -14.92 4.44
C ILE A 201 0.17 -15.49 4.28
N VAL A 202 -0.09 -16.19 3.17
CA VAL A 202 -1.38 -16.81 2.89
C VAL A 202 -1.75 -17.81 4.00
N ASN A 203 -0.82 -18.66 4.42
CA ASN A 203 -1.09 -19.67 5.45
C ASN A 203 -1.37 -19.05 6.82
N HIS A 204 -0.67 -17.97 7.19
CA HIS A 204 -0.94 -17.27 8.46
C HIS A 204 -2.28 -16.55 8.44
N LEU A 205 -2.57 -15.77 7.40
CA LEU A 205 -3.84 -15.01 7.32
C LEU A 205 -5.07 -15.92 7.09
N ARG A 206 -4.87 -17.14 6.56
CA ARG A 206 -5.90 -18.18 6.44
C ARG A 206 -5.90 -19.18 7.60
N SER A 207 -5.11 -18.95 8.64
CA SER A 207 -5.13 -19.79 9.85
C SER A 207 -6.49 -19.71 10.55
N ALA A 208 -6.82 -20.73 11.33
CA ALA A 208 -8.13 -20.86 11.97
C ALA A 208 -8.46 -19.70 12.94
N HIS A 209 -7.45 -19.08 13.55
CA HIS A 209 -7.64 -17.97 14.49
C HIS A 209 -7.65 -16.60 13.82
N ILE A 210 -6.98 -16.41 12.66
CA ILE A 210 -6.89 -15.10 11.98
C ILE A 210 -7.92 -14.96 10.85
N SER A 211 -8.22 -16.03 10.13
CA SER A 211 -9.16 -15.97 8.99
C SER A 211 -10.53 -15.40 9.37
N PRO A 212 -11.14 -15.71 10.54
CA PRO A 212 -12.42 -15.11 10.92
C PRO A 212 -12.34 -13.60 11.23
N LEU A 213 -11.15 -13.11 11.59
CA LEU A 213 -10.89 -11.72 11.95
C LEU A 213 -10.61 -10.84 10.73
N SER A 214 -10.38 -11.43 9.56
CA SER A 214 -9.93 -10.73 8.36
C SER A 214 -10.90 -10.87 7.19
N PHE A 215 -11.09 -9.80 6.42
CA PHE A 215 -11.79 -9.81 5.14
C PHE A 215 -10.76 -9.90 4.01
N HIS A 216 -10.86 -10.92 3.16
CA HIS A 216 -9.87 -11.20 2.11
C HIS A 216 -10.37 -10.73 0.76
N VAL A 217 -9.57 -9.93 0.07
CA VAL A 217 -9.84 -9.43 -1.28
C VAL A 217 -8.74 -9.92 -2.21
N GLU A 218 -9.09 -10.74 -3.19
CA GLU A 218 -8.13 -11.25 -4.18
C GLU A 218 -8.19 -10.43 -5.48
N LEU A 219 -7.04 -9.88 -5.86
CA LEU A 219 -6.83 -9.24 -7.15
C LEU A 219 -6.51 -10.32 -8.20
N LEU A 220 -7.57 -10.77 -8.88
CA LEU A 220 -7.49 -11.88 -9.82
C LEU A 220 -6.89 -11.44 -11.16
N VAL A 221 -5.93 -12.22 -11.65
CA VAL A 221 -5.43 -12.07 -13.02
C VAL A 221 -6.50 -12.57 -13.98
N SER A 222 -7.12 -11.63 -14.69
CA SER A 222 -8.21 -11.92 -15.63
C SER A 222 -8.06 -11.07 -16.89
N HIS A 223 -8.87 -11.35 -17.91
CA HIS A 223 -8.95 -10.51 -19.11
C HIS A 223 -9.34 -9.06 -18.83
N LYS A 224 -9.91 -8.75 -17.67
CA LYS A 224 -10.14 -7.37 -17.26
C LYS A 224 -8.82 -6.59 -17.16
N ILE A 225 -7.73 -7.23 -16.73
CA ILE A 225 -6.41 -6.59 -16.62
C ILE A 225 -5.90 -6.15 -18.00
N ASP A 226 -6.17 -6.92 -19.06
CA ASP A 226 -5.77 -6.53 -20.42
C ASP A 226 -6.40 -5.18 -20.82
N TYR A 227 -7.66 -4.96 -20.43
CA TYR A 227 -8.36 -3.69 -20.64
C TYR A 227 -7.80 -2.55 -19.78
N GLU A 228 -7.42 -2.83 -18.53
CA GLU A 228 -6.79 -1.82 -17.66
C GLU A 228 -5.39 -1.42 -18.17
N ILE A 229 -4.60 -2.39 -18.64
CA ILE A 229 -3.28 -2.15 -19.25
C ILE A 229 -3.45 -1.33 -20.53
N LEU A 230 -4.44 -1.64 -21.37
CA LEU A 230 -4.72 -0.88 -22.59
C LEU A 230 -5.00 0.60 -22.26
N LYS A 231 -5.89 0.86 -21.30
CA LYS A 231 -6.20 2.22 -20.85
C LYS A 231 -4.94 2.96 -20.38
N TYR A 232 -4.13 2.28 -19.56
CA TYR A 232 -2.88 2.82 -19.04
C TYR A 232 -1.91 3.19 -20.18
N LEU A 233 -1.63 2.26 -21.10
CA LEU A 233 -0.74 2.47 -22.24
C LEU A 233 -1.21 3.64 -23.11
N VAL A 234 -2.48 3.67 -23.49
CA VAL A 234 -3.04 4.74 -24.32
C VAL A 234 -2.90 6.10 -23.63
N ASN A 235 -3.20 6.18 -22.34
CA ASN A 235 -3.10 7.42 -21.58
C ASN A 235 -1.65 7.93 -21.51
N GLU A 236 -0.70 7.06 -21.14
CA GLU A 236 0.70 7.45 -20.97
C GLU A 236 1.41 7.73 -22.30
N LEU A 237 1.09 6.99 -23.37
CA LEU A 237 1.60 7.30 -24.71
C LEU A 237 0.99 8.59 -25.25
N THR A 238 -0.27 8.89 -24.97
CA THR A 238 -0.86 10.20 -25.36
C THR A 238 -0.09 11.34 -24.69
N LYS A 239 0.13 11.27 -23.37
CA LYS A 239 0.94 12.25 -22.64
C LYS A 239 2.37 12.37 -23.19
N THR A 240 2.98 11.25 -23.55
CA THR A 240 4.33 11.22 -24.12
C THR A 240 4.36 11.86 -25.51
N GLY A 241 3.34 11.60 -26.33
CA GLY A 241 3.17 12.24 -27.63
C GLY A 241 3.03 13.76 -27.51
N ASP A 242 2.20 14.22 -26.57
CA ASP A 242 2.04 15.66 -26.28
C ASP A 242 3.37 16.30 -25.85
N LYS A 243 4.12 15.63 -24.96
CA LYS A 243 5.44 16.09 -24.47
C LYS A 243 6.44 16.28 -25.62
N TYR A 244 6.43 15.39 -26.60
CA TYR A 244 7.35 15.41 -27.75
C TYR A 244 6.74 16.03 -29.02
N SER A 245 5.51 16.58 -28.94
CA SER A 245 4.78 17.14 -30.08
C SER A 245 4.61 16.16 -31.25
N LEU A 246 4.38 14.88 -30.94
CA LEU A 246 4.12 13.82 -31.93
C LEU A 246 2.67 13.89 -32.42
N SER A 247 2.42 13.34 -33.62
CA SER A 247 1.05 13.22 -34.15
C SER A 247 0.19 12.35 -33.24
N MET A 248 -1.10 12.66 -33.09
CA MET A 248 -2.07 11.78 -32.39
C MET A 248 -2.13 10.34 -32.94
N THR A 249 -1.60 10.11 -34.15
CA THR A 249 -1.55 8.81 -34.83
C THR A 249 -0.18 8.14 -34.73
N TRP A 250 0.69 8.57 -33.81
CA TRP A 250 2.06 8.05 -33.71
C TRP A 250 2.12 6.59 -33.22
N PHE A 251 1.03 6.10 -32.62
CA PHE A 251 0.77 4.68 -32.37
C PHE A 251 -0.58 4.27 -32.96
N SER A 252 -0.71 2.99 -33.30
CA SER A 252 -1.94 2.40 -33.85
C SER A 252 -2.64 1.47 -32.87
N GLU A 253 -3.91 1.13 -33.13
CA GLU A 253 -4.63 0.08 -32.38
C GLU A 253 -3.91 -1.28 -32.42
N LYS A 254 -3.24 -1.57 -33.54
CA LYS A 254 -2.43 -2.79 -33.70
C LYS A 254 -1.23 -2.78 -32.76
N ASP A 255 -0.55 -1.65 -32.64
CA ASP A 255 0.57 -1.50 -31.69
C ASP A 255 0.09 -1.71 -30.25
N MET A 256 -1.06 -1.16 -29.89
CA MET A 256 -1.63 -1.34 -28.55
C MET A 256 -1.98 -2.80 -28.27
N SER A 257 -2.54 -3.50 -29.26
CA SER A 257 -2.89 -4.91 -29.13
C SER A 257 -1.65 -5.76 -28.87
N ILE A 258 -0.55 -5.48 -29.59
CA ILE A 258 0.75 -6.16 -29.39
C ILE A 258 1.31 -5.87 -28.00
N LEU A 259 1.32 -4.60 -27.57
CA LEU A 259 1.85 -4.24 -26.24
C LEU A 259 1.04 -4.86 -25.09
N VAL A 260 -0.28 -4.93 -25.22
CA VAL A 260 -1.17 -5.59 -24.24
C VAL A 260 -0.90 -7.10 -24.20
N GLU A 261 -0.74 -7.74 -25.36
CA GLU A 261 -0.41 -9.16 -25.44
C GLU A 261 0.95 -9.46 -24.80
N LEU A 262 1.97 -8.65 -25.12
CA LEU A 262 3.33 -8.77 -24.56
C LEU A 262 3.37 -8.49 -23.06
N ALA A 263 2.51 -7.60 -22.56
CA ALA A 263 2.41 -7.33 -21.13
C ALA A 263 1.96 -8.56 -20.33
N ALA A 264 1.28 -9.53 -20.97
CA ALA A 264 0.86 -10.78 -20.35
C ALA A 264 0.16 -10.58 -18.99
N ARG A 265 -0.67 -9.54 -18.87
CA ARG A 265 -1.39 -9.11 -17.64
C ARG A 265 -0.50 -8.60 -16.51
N LEU A 266 0.72 -8.18 -16.82
CA LEU A 266 1.67 -7.59 -15.89
C LEU A 266 1.85 -6.11 -16.18
N PHE A 267 1.34 -5.26 -15.29
CA PHE A 267 1.52 -3.80 -15.34
C PHE A 267 2.99 -3.38 -15.32
N ILE A 268 3.86 -4.16 -14.69
CA ILE A 268 5.30 -3.85 -14.65
C ILE A 268 5.91 -3.80 -16.06
N TYR A 269 5.45 -4.65 -16.99
CA TYR A 269 5.89 -4.60 -18.37
C TYR A 269 5.44 -3.30 -19.04
N ALA A 270 4.15 -2.99 -18.94
CA ALA A 270 3.58 -1.77 -19.51
C ALA A 270 4.28 -0.51 -18.97
N ALA A 271 4.51 -0.43 -17.66
CA ALA A 271 5.23 0.66 -17.03
C ALA A 271 6.69 0.76 -17.53
N THR A 272 7.37 -0.38 -17.69
CA THR A 272 8.74 -0.41 -18.23
C THR A 272 8.80 0.14 -19.66
N VAL A 273 7.84 -0.25 -20.51
CA VAL A 273 7.72 0.25 -21.89
C VAL A 273 7.51 1.77 -21.90
N ILE A 274 6.56 2.28 -21.09
CA ILE A 274 6.32 3.72 -20.97
C ILE A 274 7.56 4.47 -20.47
N CYS A 275 8.22 3.98 -19.42
CA CYS A 275 9.45 4.59 -18.90
C CYS A 275 10.54 4.66 -19.97
N PHE A 276 10.73 3.59 -20.73
CA PHE A 276 11.74 3.54 -21.79
C PHE A 276 11.44 4.54 -22.92
N ILE A 277 10.19 4.59 -23.39
CA ILE A 277 9.79 5.52 -24.45
C ILE A 277 9.81 6.98 -23.97
N GLY A 278 9.47 7.22 -22.70
CA GLY A 278 9.43 8.54 -22.11
C GLY A 278 10.79 9.15 -21.77
N ASP A 279 11.87 8.35 -21.76
CA ASP A 279 13.23 8.79 -21.40
C ASP A 279 13.89 9.58 -22.54
N GLN A 280 14.20 10.85 -22.29
CA GLN A 280 14.82 11.76 -23.26
C GLN A 280 16.23 11.32 -23.69
N ASN A 281 16.94 10.54 -22.88
CA ASN A 281 18.30 10.08 -23.19
C ASN A 281 18.29 8.79 -24.03
N LEU A 282 17.18 8.05 -24.02
CA LEU A 282 17.01 6.78 -24.75
C LEU A 282 16.09 6.93 -25.96
N TYR A 283 15.29 7.99 -26.03
CA TYR A 283 14.35 8.22 -27.12
C TYR A 283 15.06 8.41 -28.46
N SER A 284 14.78 7.50 -29.39
CA SER A 284 14.96 7.70 -30.83
C SER A 284 13.62 7.42 -31.52
N GLU A 285 13.33 8.07 -32.67
CA GLU A 285 12.07 7.89 -33.43
C GLU A 285 11.74 6.42 -33.78
N GLY A 286 12.69 5.48 -33.61
CA GLY A 286 12.51 4.04 -33.80
C GLY A 286 12.22 3.20 -32.54
N CYS A 287 12.41 3.73 -31.33
CA CYS A 287 12.35 2.94 -30.08
C CYS A 287 10.99 2.31 -29.82
N PHE A 288 9.91 3.02 -30.12
CA PHE A 288 8.54 2.49 -29.99
C PHE A 288 8.35 1.22 -30.85
N TYR A 289 8.87 1.24 -32.08
CA TYR A 289 8.74 0.14 -33.03
C TYR A 289 9.65 -1.06 -32.72
N GLU A 290 10.60 -0.94 -31.79
CA GLU A 290 11.37 -2.09 -31.32
C GLU A 290 10.52 -3.02 -30.46
N PHE A 291 9.58 -2.48 -29.67
CA PHE A 291 8.67 -3.28 -28.85
C PHE A 291 7.52 -3.89 -29.65
N THR A 292 7.12 -3.28 -30.77
CA THR A 292 5.98 -3.75 -31.57
C THR A 292 6.38 -4.66 -32.74
N LYS A 293 7.67 -4.91 -32.94
CA LYS A 293 8.17 -5.78 -34.01
C LYS A 293 7.89 -7.28 -33.82
N GLY A 294 7.56 -7.72 -32.60
CA GLY A 294 7.45 -9.14 -32.27
C GLY A 294 8.78 -9.89 -32.42
N PRO A 295 8.88 -11.14 -31.92
CA PRO A 295 10.02 -12.01 -32.21
C PRO A 295 10.09 -12.41 -33.69
#